data_AF-A0A671N1A7-F1
#
_entry.id   AF-A0A671N1A7-F1
#
_cell.length_a   1.000
_cell.length_b   1.000
_cell.length_c   1.000
_cell.angle_alpha   90.00
_cell.angle_beta   90.00
_cell.angle_gamma   90.00
#
_symmetry.space_group_name_H-M   'P 1'
#
loop_
_entity.id
_entity.type
_entity.pdbx_description
1 polymer ?
#
loop_
_entity_poly.entity_id
_entity_poly.type
_entity_poly.pdbx_seq_one_letter_code
_entity_poly.pdbx_strand_id
1 'polypeptide(L)'
;MGSEDVLKSASTLASYNVLLQVMFRVLTFLLNAFTLRFVSKELIGVVNVRFPVGCVWGVLLVCVWWWVLQAPDPESIPHYVPAVGLFCLAALTELLAEPLWVLAHAHMFVRLKVIAESLAMTAKCLVTVVMVVSAPQWGLYIFSAAQCVYAGFLLLCYVLYFIHFLGSEEAESKLFPVSHITDLLPSRPLLNWKLTTLTWSFFKQSFLKQILTEGERYVMTFLNVLNFGDQGVYDIINNLGSMVARFIFLPIEESFYVFFAKVLERGRDVRYQKQEEVSMAAEVLECLLKLVLLIGLIITVFGYAYSHLALDIYGGELLSSGAGPALLRCYSCYVLLLAINGVTECFVFAAMSKEEVDRYNLVMLGMSASFLLLSYWLTWIIVYIHRYFLQSEYTPLWGLRPHSAVIIALGSMFCCDGGWLLRLVHVAVGAVCLLGVVVTAFFTETRLVQFVRTQLLPKYSKKHT
;
A
#
# COMPACT_ATOMS: atom_id res chain seq x y z
N MET A 1 -22.44 18.31 -4.62
CA MET A 1 -22.68 16.97 -5.21
C MET A 1 -23.38 16.13 -4.17
N GLY A 2 -24.43 15.39 -4.56
CA GLY A 2 -25.14 14.53 -3.60
C GLY A 2 -24.29 13.34 -3.19
N SER A 3 -24.55 12.77 -2.00
CA SER A 3 -23.88 11.54 -1.53
C SER A 3 -23.98 10.39 -2.55
N GLU A 4 -25.00 10.38 -3.40
CA GLU A 4 -25.17 9.38 -4.47
C GLU A 4 -24.21 9.59 -5.64
N ASP A 5 -23.92 10.83 -6.03
CA ASP A 5 -22.95 11.14 -7.11
C ASP A 5 -21.54 10.74 -6.69
N VAL A 6 -21.19 10.99 -5.42
CA VAL A 6 -19.89 10.62 -4.86
C VAL A 6 -19.77 9.10 -4.74
N LEU A 7 -20.83 8.40 -4.31
CA LEU A 7 -20.84 6.94 -4.25
C LEU A 7 -20.70 6.32 -5.64
N LYS A 8 -21.29 6.93 -6.67
CA LYS A 8 -21.22 6.50 -8.07
C LYS A 8 -19.83 6.73 -8.67
N SER A 9 -19.21 7.89 -8.40
CA SER A 9 -17.81 8.14 -8.77
C SER A 9 -16.87 7.21 -8.01
N ALA A 10 -17.10 6.97 -6.73
CA ALA A 10 -16.31 6.06 -5.89
C ALA A 10 -16.45 4.59 -6.31
N SER A 11 -17.64 4.13 -6.73
CA SER A 11 -17.84 2.76 -7.23
C SER A 11 -17.18 2.56 -8.60
N THR A 12 -17.23 3.59 -9.44
CA THR A 12 -16.55 3.62 -10.75
C THR A 12 -15.03 3.63 -10.57
N LEU A 13 -14.54 4.34 -9.56
CA LEU A 13 -13.13 4.39 -9.23
C LEU A 13 -12.63 3.12 -8.54
N ALA A 14 -13.44 2.52 -7.66
CA ALA A 14 -13.16 1.23 -7.05
C ALA A 14 -13.07 0.12 -8.10
N SER A 15 -13.94 0.14 -9.12
CA SER A 15 -13.83 -0.80 -10.24
C SER A 15 -12.57 -0.52 -11.07
N TYR A 16 -12.24 0.75 -11.38
CA TYR A 16 -10.97 1.13 -12.02
C TYR A 16 -9.71 0.84 -11.18
N ASN A 17 -9.81 0.76 -9.85
CA ASN A 17 -8.70 0.44 -8.96
C ASN A 17 -8.43 -1.05 -8.87
N VAL A 18 -9.48 -1.87 -8.74
CA VAL A 18 -9.35 -3.33 -8.75
C VAL A 18 -8.77 -3.80 -10.10
N LEU A 19 -9.24 -3.16 -11.18
CA LEU A 19 -8.69 -3.21 -12.55
C LEU A 19 -7.18 -3.16 -12.64
N LEU A 20 -6.64 -2.11 -12.05
CA LEU A 20 -5.28 -1.70 -12.20
C LEU A 20 -4.48 -2.60 -11.29
N GLN A 21 -4.83 -2.65 -10.00
CA GLN A 21 -4.12 -3.42 -8.99
C GLN A 21 -3.91 -4.90 -9.37
N VAL A 22 -4.88 -5.58 -9.99
CA VAL A 22 -4.70 -6.99 -10.38
C VAL A 22 -3.85 -7.15 -11.65
N MET A 23 -4.09 -6.37 -12.71
CA MET A 23 -3.26 -6.41 -13.93
C MET A 23 -1.77 -6.08 -13.63
N PHE A 24 -1.58 -5.27 -12.60
CA PHE A 24 -0.33 -4.66 -12.22
C PHE A 24 0.46 -5.50 -11.20
N ARG A 25 -0.21 -6.28 -10.34
CA ARG A 25 0.45 -7.28 -9.48
C ARG A 25 1.05 -8.44 -10.29
N VAL A 26 0.35 -8.91 -11.33
CA VAL A 26 0.84 -9.98 -12.24
C VAL A 26 2.07 -9.54 -13.01
N LEU A 27 2.04 -8.33 -13.57
CA LEU A 27 3.15 -7.82 -14.37
C LEU A 27 4.37 -7.49 -13.49
N THR A 28 4.16 -7.00 -12.26
CA THR A 28 5.24 -6.82 -11.26
C THR A 28 5.86 -8.16 -10.82
N PHE A 29 5.06 -9.22 -10.66
CA PHE A 29 5.54 -10.56 -10.33
C PHE A 29 6.41 -11.16 -11.46
N LEU A 30 5.95 -11.06 -12.71
CA LEU A 30 6.72 -11.51 -13.88
C LEU A 30 8.04 -10.74 -14.06
N LEU A 31 8.00 -9.43 -13.82
CA LEU A 31 9.17 -8.55 -13.88
C LEU A 31 10.17 -8.84 -12.75
N ASN A 32 9.70 -9.02 -11.51
CA ASN A 32 10.55 -9.37 -10.37
C ASN A 32 11.18 -10.78 -10.51
N ALA A 33 10.43 -11.76 -11.03
CA ALA A 33 10.94 -13.12 -11.27
C ALA A 33 12.01 -13.17 -12.37
N PHE A 34 11.91 -12.31 -13.39
CA PHE A 34 12.93 -12.15 -14.42
C PHE A 34 14.20 -11.44 -13.90
N THR A 35 14.03 -10.53 -12.95
CA THR A 35 15.10 -9.67 -12.40
C THR A 35 16.06 -10.40 -11.46
N LEU A 36 15.56 -11.37 -10.70
CA LEU A 36 16.37 -12.16 -9.76
C LEU A 36 17.39 -13.09 -10.44
N ARG A 37 17.41 -13.18 -11.78
CA ARG A 37 18.37 -13.99 -12.53
C ARG A 37 19.61 -13.25 -13.04
N PHE A 38 19.69 -11.92 -12.95
CA PHE A 38 20.75 -11.15 -13.64
C PHE A 38 21.38 -9.99 -12.86
N VAL A 39 21.34 -10.00 -11.52
CA VAL A 39 22.01 -8.95 -10.72
C VAL A 39 23.49 -9.27 -10.54
N SER A 40 24.39 -8.48 -11.15
CA SER A 40 25.84 -8.54 -10.95
C SER A 40 26.39 -7.27 -10.27
N LYS A 41 27.59 -7.38 -9.68
CA LYS A 41 28.27 -6.37 -8.84
C LYS A 41 28.76 -5.10 -9.58
N GLU A 42 28.58 -5.00 -10.89
CA GLU A 42 29.10 -3.87 -11.71
C GLU A 42 28.13 -2.67 -11.81
N LEU A 43 26.99 -2.70 -11.11
CA LEU A 43 25.90 -1.72 -11.21
C LEU A 43 26.25 -0.30 -10.67
N ILE A 44 27.35 -0.17 -9.92
CA ILE A 44 27.70 1.04 -9.15
C ILE A 44 28.10 2.21 -10.06
N GLY A 45 28.74 1.96 -11.21
CA GLY A 45 29.15 3.02 -12.14
C GLY A 45 28.00 3.66 -12.93
N VAL A 46 26.87 2.98 -13.07
CA VAL A 46 25.69 3.48 -13.80
C VAL A 46 24.79 4.35 -12.94
N VAL A 47 24.92 4.23 -11.61
CA VAL A 47 24.10 4.98 -10.65
C VAL A 47 24.26 6.49 -10.85
N ASN A 48 25.42 6.95 -11.29
CA ASN A 48 25.71 8.38 -11.46
C ASN A 48 25.06 9.01 -12.70
N VAL A 49 24.67 8.22 -13.71
CA VAL A 49 23.92 8.71 -14.89
C VAL A 49 22.48 9.05 -14.52
N ARG A 50 21.96 8.51 -13.41
CA ARG A 50 20.59 8.75 -12.95
C ARG A 50 20.37 10.20 -12.59
N PHE A 51 21.33 10.86 -11.94
CA PHE A 51 21.15 12.23 -11.47
C PHE A 51 20.93 13.23 -12.63
N PRO A 52 21.76 13.28 -13.69
CA PRO A 52 21.48 14.10 -14.87
C PRO A 52 20.13 13.79 -15.55
N VAL A 53 19.78 12.50 -15.68
CA VAL A 53 18.48 12.08 -16.23
C VAL A 53 17.33 12.53 -15.34
N GLY A 54 17.50 12.45 -14.02
CA GLY A 54 16.57 12.93 -13.01
C GLY A 54 16.37 14.43 -13.07
N CYS A 55 17.43 15.22 -13.31
CA CYS A 55 17.31 16.66 -13.52
C CYS A 55 16.46 17.00 -14.76
N VAL A 56 16.69 16.30 -15.88
CA VAL A 56 15.88 16.49 -17.11
C VAL A 56 14.42 16.13 -16.83
N TRP A 57 14.16 14.98 -16.20
CA TRP A 57 12.80 14.57 -15.84
C TRP A 57 12.14 15.50 -14.82
N GLY A 58 12.88 15.98 -13.83
CA GLY A 58 12.40 16.92 -12.82
C GLY A 58 11.95 18.23 -13.43
N VAL A 59 12.73 18.79 -14.37
CA VAL A 59 12.33 19.99 -15.12
C VAL A 59 11.06 19.71 -15.94
N LEU A 60 11.02 18.61 -16.70
CA LEU A 60 9.85 18.25 -17.50
C LEU A 60 8.58 18.11 -16.65
N LEU A 61 8.66 17.45 -15.48
CA LEU A 61 7.53 17.28 -14.58
C LEU A 61 7.10 18.60 -13.94
N VAL A 62 8.05 19.45 -13.49
CA VAL A 62 7.69 20.78 -12.98
C VAL A 62 6.96 21.59 -14.06
N CYS A 63 7.42 21.55 -15.31
CA CYS A 63 6.75 22.21 -16.43
C CYS A 63 5.32 21.69 -16.66
N VAL A 64 5.11 20.38 -16.55
CA VAL A 64 3.77 19.78 -16.69
C VAL A 64 2.84 20.23 -15.55
N TRP A 65 3.30 20.17 -14.30
CA TRP A 65 2.50 20.56 -13.14
C TRP A 65 2.26 22.06 -13.03
N TRP A 66 3.13 22.87 -13.63
CA TRP A 66 2.96 24.31 -13.70
C TRP A 66 2.05 24.72 -14.86
N TRP A 67 2.32 24.26 -16.09
CA TRP A 67 1.73 24.83 -17.30
C TRP A 67 0.68 23.96 -17.98
N VAL A 68 0.68 22.65 -17.75
CA VAL A 68 -0.24 21.72 -18.44
C VAL A 68 -1.43 21.37 -17.56
N LEU A 69 -1.18 21.07 -16.28
CA LEU A 69 -2.24 20.77 -15.33
C LEU A 69 -2.86 22.05 -14.78
N GLN A 70 -4.18 22.04 -14.60
CA GLN A 70 -4.90 23.17 -14.02
C GLN A 70 -4.45 23.37 -12.57
N ALA A 71 -3.89 24.55 -12.28
CA ALA A 71 -3.50 24.90 -10.92
C ALA A 71 -4.76 24.99 -10.03
N PRO A 72 -4.70 24.49 -8.79
CA PRO A 72 -5.79 24.63 -7.83
C PRO A 72 -6.08 26.09 -7.50
N ASP A 73 -7.30 26.38 -7.03
CA ASP A 73 -7.69 27.73 -6.63
C ASP A 73 -6.74 28.28 -5.56
N PRO A 74 -6.11 29.46 -5.75
CA PRO A 74 -5.10 30.00 -4.83
C PRO A 74 -5.61 30.26 -3.41
N GLU A 75 -6.91 30.47 -3.25
CA GLU A 75 -7.56 30.62 -1.94
C GLU A 75 -7.62 29.30 -1.16
N SER A 76 -7.71 28.17 -1.88
CA SER A 76 -7.77 26.84 -1.30
C SER A 76 -6.38 26.22 -1.08
N ILE A 77 -5.45 26.44 -2.02
CA ILE A 77 -4.07 25.91 -1.96
C ILE A 77 -3.09 27.04 -2.28
N PRO A 78 -2.67 27.83 -1.28
CA PRO A 78 -1.66 28.86 -1.47
C PRO A 78 -0.29 28.24 -1.77
N HIS A 79 0.55 28.97 -2.49
CA HIS A 79 1.93 28.57 -2.81
C HIS A 79 2.08 27.22 -3.53
N TYR A 80 1.08 26.82 -4.33
CA TYR A 80 1.12 25.59 -5.12
C TYR A 80 2.41 25.43 -5.94
N VAL A 81 2.73 26.46 -6.70
CA VAL A 81 3.87 26.49 -7.60
C VAL A 81 5.23 26.35 -6.89
N PRO A 82 5.54 27.15 -5.84
CA PRO A 82 6.74 26.93 -5.03
C PRO A 82 6.81 25.52 -4.41
N ALA A 83 5.68 24.94 -4.01
CA ALA A 83 5.65 23.60 -3.43
C ALA A 83 6.01 22.51 -4.45
N VAL A 84 5.56 22.63 -5.70
CA VAL A 84 5.96 21.74 -6.81
C VAL A 84 7.49 21.80 -7.03
N GLY A 85 8.06 23.01 -6.99
CA GLY A 85 9.51 23.21 -7.08
C GLY A 85 10.28 22.55 -5.92
N LEU A 86 9.78 22.70 -4.69
CA LEU A 86 10.37 22.05 -3.51
C LEU A 86 10.30 20.52 -3.56
N PHE A 87 9.20 19.94 -4.04
CA PHE A 87 9.12 18.49 -4.25
C PHE A 87 10.15 18.00 -5.28
N CYS A 88 10.34 18.74 -6.37
CA CYS A 88 11.39 18.45 -7.35
C CYS A 88 12.78 18.51 -6.71
N LEU A 89 13.06 19.57 -5.92
CA LEU A 89 14.32 19.70 -5.19
C LEU A 89 14.55 18.54 -4.21
N ALA A 90 13.52 18.15 -3.46
CA ALA A 90 13.58 17.02 -2.54
C ALA A 90 13.90 15.71 -3.28
N ALA A 91 13.19 15.42 -4.38
CA ALA A 91 13.42 14.23 -5.20
C ALA A 91 14.84 14.19 -5.78
N LEU A 92 15.36 15.33 -6.27
CA LEU A 92 16.74 15.42 -6.76
C LEU A 92 17.76 15.22 -5.63
N THR A 93 17.47 15.70 -4.43
CA THR A 93 18.32 15.52 -3.25
C THR A 93 18.34 14.05 -2.79
N GLU A 94 17.19 13.36 -2.81
CA GLU A 94 17.13 11.91 -2.54
C GLU A 94 17.90 11.11 -3.59
N LEU A 95 17.80 11.52 -4.86
CA LEU A 95 18.53 10.89 -5.96
C LEU A 95 20.05 11.03 -5.80
N LEU A 96 20.54 12.10 -5.17
CA LEU A 96 21.95 12.26 -4.79
C LEU A 96 22.36 11.35 -3.62
N ALA A 97 21.43 11.02 -2.71
CA ALA A 97 21.70 10.11 -1.60
C ALA A 97 21.70 8.64 -2.04
N GLU A 98 21.00 8.31 -3.13
CA GLU A 98 20.78 6.94 -3.60
C GLU A 98 22.08 6.14 -3.88
N PRO A 99 23.15 6.67 -4.51
CA PRO A 99 24.40 5.94 -4.68
C PRO A 99 25.02 5.48 -3.36
N LEU A 100 25.02 6.36 -2.35
CA LEU A 100 25.54 6.06 -1.01
C LEU A 100 24.65 5.04 -0.29
N TRP A 101 23.33 5.15 -0.46
CA TRP A 101 22.38 4.18 0.06
C TRP A 101 22.58 2.79 -0.57
N VAL A 102 22.74 2.71 -1.89
CA VAL A 102 23.01 1.45 -2.62
C VAL A 102 24.33 0.85 -2.18
N LEU A 103 25.36 1.67 -2.02
CA LEU A 103 26.67 1.24 -1.53
C LEU A 103 26.58 0.69 -0.10
N ALA A 104 25.89 1.39 0.80
CA ALA A 104 25.62 0.91 2.16
C ALA A 104 24.85 -0.41 2.17
N HIS A 105 23.88 -0.57 1.27
CA HIS A 105 23.11 -1.80 1.15
C HIS A 105 23.94 -2.97 0.60
N ALA A 106 24.73 -2.74 -0.45
CA ALA A 106 25.59 -3.74 -1.08
C ALA A 106 26.64 -4.30 -0.10
N HIS A 107 27.12 -3.48 0.84
CA HIS A 107 28.06 -3.87 1.88
C HIS A 107 27.39 -4.23 3.23
N MET A 108 26.07 -4.41 3.24
CA MET A 108 25.30 -4.86 4.41
C MET A 108 25.41 -3.95 5.65
N PHE A 109 25.57 -2.63 5.46
CA PHE A 109 25.52 -1.64 6.54
C PHE A 109 24.07 -1.37 6.98
N VAL A 110 23.39 -2.42 7.46
CA VAL A 110 21.98 -2.37 7.86
C VAL A 110 21.74 -1.39 9.00
N ARG A 111 22.67 -1.30 9.97
CA ARG A 111 22.58 -0.36 11.10
C ARG A 111 22.57 1.10 10.65
N LEU A 112 23.47 1.47 9.73
CA LEU A 112 23.52 2.82 9.16
C LEU A 112 22.21 3.16 8.48
N LYS A 113 21.70 2.25 7.63
CA LYS A 113 20.43 2.44 6.92
C LYS A 113 19.29 2.71 7.88
N VAL A 114 19.11 1.85 8.89
CA VAL A 114 18.03 2.00 9.88
C VAL A 114 18.14 3.31 10.64
N ILE A 115 19.35 3.70 11.07
CA ILE A 115 19.56 4.95 11.82
C ILE A 115 19.29 6.17 10.93
N ALA A 116 19.85 6.20 9.72
CA ALA A 116 19.71 7.32 8.79
C ALA A 116 18.24 7.53 8.37
N GLU A 117 17.55 6.46 7.97
CA GLU A 117 16.13 6.53 7.58
C GLU A 117 15.24 6.94 8.77
N SER A 118 15.52 6.42 9.98
CA SER A 118 14.75 6.77 11.19
C SER A 118 14.95 8.24 11.59
N LEU A 119 16.19 8.74 11.57
CA LEU A 119 16.50 10.14 11.88
C LEU A 119 15.87 11.09 10.87
N ALA A 120 16.00 10.80 9.57
CA ALA A 120 15.40 11.60 8.51
C ALA A 120 13.87 11.61 8.61
N MET A 121 13.24 10.46 8.86
CA MET A 121 11.79 10.36 9.02
C MET A 121 11.30 11.09 10.28
N THR A 122 12.04 10.99 11.38
CA THR A 122 11.72 11.73 12.62
C THR A 122 11.80 13.23 12.39
N ALA A 123 12.86 13.72 11.74
CA ALA A 123 13.01 15.13 11.39
C ALA A 123 11.87 15.63 10.49
N LYS A 124 11.51 14.86 9.45
CA LYS A 124 10.35 15.15 8.60
C LYS A 124 9.07 15.29 9.42
N CYS A 125 8.74 14.30 10.24
CA CYS A 125 7.54 14.30 11.06
C CYS A 125 7.48 15.49 12.02
N LEU A 126 8.60 15.81 12.69
CA LEU A 126 8.68 16.97 13.59
C LEU A 126 8.42 18.28 12.84
N VAL A 127 9.06 18.48 11.69
CA VAL A 127 8.86 19.68 10.86
C VAL A 127 7.43 19.75 10.35
N THR A 128 6.86 18.64 9.87
CA THR A 128 5.45 18.59 9.44
C THR A 128 4.52 19.00 10.58
N VAL A 129 4.67 18.42 11.77
CA VAL A 129 3.79 18.73 12.92
C VAL A 129 3.93 20.19 13.33
N VAL A 130 5.16 20.70 13.50
CA VAL A 130 5.41 22.09 13.91
C VAL A 130 4.82 23.07 12.89
N MET A 131 5.03 22.83 11.61
CA MET A 131 4.53 23.71 10.55
C MET A 131 3.03 23.62 10.37
N VAL A 132 2.41 22.43 10.45
CA VAL A 132 0.95 22.27 10.37
C VAL A 132 0.27 22.98 11.52
N VAL A 133 0.82 22.91 12.74
CA VAL A 133 0.28 23.64 13.91
C VAL A 133 0.47 25.15 13.77
N SER A 134 1.57 25.61 13.18
CA SER A 134 1.89 27.04 13.07
C SER A 134 1.18 27.74 11.91
N ALA A 135 1.00 27.06 10.77
CA ALA A 135 0.47 27.64 9.52
C ALA A 135 -0.39 26.61 8.75
N PRO A 136 -1.54 26.18 9.27
CA PRO A 136 -2.35 25.10 8.68
C PRO A 136 -2.80 25.37 7.24
N GLN A 137 -2.92 26.64 6.84
CA GLN A 137 -3.29 27.07 5.49
C GLN A 137 -2.25 26.72 4.40
N TRP A 138 -1.01 26.37 4.76
CA TRP A 138 0.06 26.09 3.80
C TRP A 138 0.30 24.60 3.55
N GLY A 139 -0.73 23.76 3.71
CA GLY A 139 -0.63 22.29 3.73
C GLY A 139 0.34 21.70 2.69
N LEU A 140 0.14 21.98 1.40
CA LEU A 140 1.00 21.44 0.33
C LEU A 140 2.46 21.90 0.45
N TYR A 141 2.68 23.18 0.76
CA TYR A 141 4.01 23.74 0.97
C TYR A 141 4.71 23.08 2.16
N ILE A 142 3.99 22.87 3.27
CA ILE A 142 4.51 22.22 4.47
C ILE A 142 5.00 20.80 4.16
N PHE A 143 4.20 20.02 3.43
CA PHE A 143 4.60 18.66 3.03
C PHE A 143 5.84 18.68 2.14
N SER A 144 5.91 19.62 1.19
CA SER A 144 7.08 19.75 0.30
C SER A 144 8.35 20.15 1.06
N ALA A 145 8.26 21.10 2.00
CA ALA A 145 9.37 21.55 2.83
C ALA A 145 9.85 20.43 3.77
N ALA A 146 8.92 19.71 4.41
CA ALA A 146 9.26 18.56 5.25
C ALA A 146 9.92 17.43 4.43
N GLN A 147 9.52 17.22 3.17
CA GLN A 147 10.19 16.27 2.28
C GLN A 147 11.61 16.72 1.93
N CYS A 148 11.87 18.02 1.74
CA CYS A 148 13.23 18.53 1.59
C CYS A 148 14.08 18.26 2.84
N VAL A 149 13.51 18.42 4.03
CA VAL A 149 14.20 18.11 5.30
C VAL A 149 14.55 16.63 5.38
N TYR A 150 13.61 15.75 5.04
CA TYR A 150 13.85 14.30 4.95
C TYR A 150 15.03 13.99 4.02
N ALA A 151 14.96 14.46 2.78
CA ALA A 151 15.96 14.23 1.75
C ALA A 151 17.35 14.75 2.17
N GLY A 152 17.39 15.96 2.74
CA GLY A 152 18.61 16.59 3.23
C GLY A 152 19.25 15.85 4.40
N PHE A 153 18.46 15.43 5.39
CA PHE A 153 18.96 14.61 6.51
C PHE A 153 19.49 13.26 6.03
N LEU A 154 18.78 12.61 5.11
CA LEU A 154 19.20 11.33 4.54
C LEU A 154 20.56 11.47 3.84
N LEU A 155 20.69 12.45 2.94
CA LEU A 155 21.95 12.74 2.25
C LEU A 155 23.07 13.06 3.24
N LEU A 156 22.81 13.93 4.22
CA LEU A 156 23.78 14.34 5.23
C LEU A 156 24.29 13.14 6.04
N CYS A 157 23.40 12.27 6.52
CA CYS A 157 23.77 11.07 7.28
C CYS A 157 24.70 10.15 6.46
N TYR A 158 24.37 9.91 5.19
CA TYR A 158 25.20 9.07 4.34
C TYR A 158 26.55 9.72 4.02
N VAL A 159 26.57 11.00 3.65
CA VAL A 159 27.81 11.72 3.36
C VAL A 159 28.72 11.75 4.58
N LEU A 160 28.21 12.14 5.75
CA LEU A 160 29.01 12.18 6.99
C LEU A 160 29.57 10.80 7.36
N TYR A 161 28.75 9.75 7.25
CA TYR A 161 29.21 8.39 7.53
C TYR A 161 30.33 7.97 6.57
N PHE A 162 30.15 8.15 5.25
CA PHE A 162 31.14 7.70 4.28
C PHE A 162 32.41 8.55 4.29
N ILE A 163 32.35 9.85 4.60
CA ILE A 163 33.56 10.67 4.81
C ILE A 163 34.39 10.08 5.96
N HIS A 164 33.74 9.74 7.07
CA HIS A 164 34.43 9.18 8.22
C HIS A 164 34.91 7.74 7.99
N PHE A 165 34.08 6.90 7.35
CA PHE A 165 34.38 5.50 7.10
C PHE A 165 35.51 5.31 6.09
N LEU A 166 35.52 6.07 5.00
CA LEU A 166 36.55 5.96 3.95
C LEU A 166 37.95 6.33 4.44
N GLY A 167 38.07 7.14 5.50
CA GLY A 167 39.34 7.48 6.15
C GLY A 167 39.75 6.56 7.31
N SER A 168 39.02 5.46 7.55
CA SER A 168 39.27 4.54 8.68
C SER A 168 40.08 3.30 8.28
N GLU A 169 40.85 2.74 9.22
CA GLU A 169 41.59 1.48 9.02
C GLU A 169 40.66 0.29 8.67
N GLU A 170 39.38 0.37 9.04
CA GLU A 170 38.37 -0.63 8.70
C GLU A 170 38.02 -0.64 7.19
N ALA A 171 38.11 0.49 6.51
CA ALA A 171 37.89 0.57 5.07
C ALA A 171 39.11 0.07 4.28
N GLU A 172 40.32 0.39 4.74
CA GLU A 172 41.57 -0.10 4.14
C GLU A 172 41.70 -1.62 4.27
N SER A 173 41.39 -2.18 5.44
CA SER A 173 41.43 -3.63 5.67
C SER A 173 40.40 -4.41 4.85
N LYS A 174 39.28 -3.79 4.45
CA LYS A 174 38.23 -4.40 3.62
C LYS A 174 38.43 -4.19 2.12
N LEU A 175 39.53 -3.55 1.68
CA LEU A 175 39.79 -3.22 0.26
C LEU A 175 38.56 -2.57 -0.40
N PHE A 176 38.02 -1.55 0.26
CA PHE A 176 36.79 -0.92 -0.20
C PHE A 176 36.99 -0.30 -1.60
N PRO A 177 36.07 -0.50 -2.56
CA PRO A 177 36.27 -0.16 -3.97
C PRO A 177 36.25 1.35 -4.29
N VAL A 178 36.02 2.20 -3.27
CA VAL A 178 35.91 3.65 -3.40
C VAL A 178 36.89 4.27 -2.42
N SER A 179 37.69 5.23 -2.86
CA SER A 179 38.67 5.95 -2.03
C SER A 179 38.15 7.30 -1.54
N HIS A 180 37.41 8.01 -2.39
CA HIS A 180 36.85 9.31 -2.08
C HIS A 180 35.39 9.39 -2.54
N ILE A 181 34.57 10.20 -1.85
CA ILE A 181 33.17 10.44 -2.27
C ILE A 181 33.10 11.09 -3.66
N THR A 182 34.14 11.81 -4.07
CA THR A 182 34.26 12.37 -5.42
C THR A 182 34.38 11.30 -6.50
N ASP A 183 34.79 10.08 -6.18
CA ASP A 183 34.83 8.96 -7.12
C ASP A 183 33.41 8.47 -7.47
N LEU A 184 32.42 8.82 -6.63
CA LEU A 184 30.99 8.64 -6.88
C LEU A 184 30.36 9.82 -7.64
N LEU A 185 31.11 10.88 -7.97
CA LEU A 185 30.63 11.90 -8.90
C LEU A 185 30.79 11.39 -10.34
N PRO A 186 30.00 11.89 -11.31
CA PRO A 186 30.11 11.50 -12.71
C PRO A 186 31.44 11.96 -13.31
N SER A 187 32.51 11.21 -13.05
CA SER A 187 33.78 11.28 -13.76
C SER A 187 33.59 10.52 -15.06
N ARG A 188 33.78 11.16 -16.22
CA ARG A 188 33.49 10.60 -17.56
C ARG A 188 34.08 9.18 -17.73
N PRO A 189 33.26 8.10 -17.75
CA PRO A 189 33.74 6.81 -18.22
C PRO A 189 33.08 6.47 -19.55
N LEU A 190 33.76 5.66 -20.37
CA LEU A 190 33.18 5.07 -21.56
C LEU A 190 31.88 4.35 -21.18
N LEU A 191 30.74 4.86 -21.65
CA LEU A 191 29.42 4.27 -21.41
C LEU A 191 29.43 2.83 -21.93
N ASN A 192 29.50 1.83 -21.03
CA ASN A 192 29.47 0.44 -21.45
C ASN A 192 28.07 0.14 -22.02
N TRP A 193 28.00 -0.04 -23.33
CA TRP A 193 26.74 -0.19 -24.05
C TRP A 193 25.92 -1.40 -23.58
N LYS A 194 26.60 -2.50 -23.19
CA LYS A 194 25.92 -3.69 -22.64
C LYS A 194 25.23 -3.35 -21.31
N LEU A 195 25.93 -2.62 -20.45
CA LEU A 195 25.42 -2.21 -19.15
C LEU A 195 24.32 -1.14 -19.26
N THR A 196 24.42 -0.26 -20.25
CA THR A 196 23.39 0.73 -20.59
C THR A 196 22.12 0.06 -21.10
N THR A 197 22.26 -0.94 -21.97
CA THR A 197 21.12 -1.73 -22.49
C THR A 197 20.41 -2.48 -21.37
N LEU A 198 21.17 -3.05 -20.43
CA LEU A 198 20.63 -3.72 -19.24
C LEU A 198 19.90 -2.72 -18.33
N THR A 199 20.52 -1.57 -18.05
CA THR A 199 19.91 -0.51 -17.23
C THR A 199 18.64 0.05 -17.86
N TRP A 200 18.62 0.21 -19.17
CA TRP A 200 17.43 0.63 -19.92
C TRP A 200 16.29 -0.38 -19.81
N SER A 201 16.61 -1.68 -19.81
CA SER A 201 15.62 -2.74 -19.60
C SER A 201 15.03 -2.67 -18.20
N PHE A 202 15.86 -2.46 -17.17
CA PHE A 202 15.39 -2.25 -15.80
C PHE A 202 14.60 -0.94 -15.62
N PHE A 203 15.00 0.14 -16.30
CA PHE A 203 14.26 1.39 -16.28
C PHE A 203 12.85 1.22 -16.85
N LYS A 204 12.71 0.58 -18.02
CA LYS A 204 11.40 0.25 -18.61
C LYS A 204 10.53 -0.56 -17.65
N GLN A 205 11.13 -1.53 -16.98
CA GLN A 205 10.45 -2.34 -15.98
C GLN A 205 10.01 -1.52 -14.77
N SER A 206 10.87 -0.69 -14.19
CA SER A 206 10.54 0.15 -13.03
C SER A 206 9.51 1.21 -13.38
N PHE A 207 9.60 1.81 -14.57
CA PHE A 207 8.61 2.74 -15.08
C PHE A 207 7.25 2.07 -15.27
N LEU A 208 7.25 0.89 -15.89
CA LEU A 208 6.06 0.07 -15.99
C LEU A 208 5.51 -0.17 -14.59
N LYS A 209 6.31 -0.72 -13.65
CA LYS A 209 5.95 -0.95 -12.25
C LYS A 209 5.40 0.29 -11.53
N GLN A 210 5.89 1.48 -11.86
CA GLN A 210 5.38 2.72 -11.29
C GLN A 210 3.94 2.99 -11.78
N ILE A 211 3.70 2.86 -13.09
CA ILE A 211 2.33 2.88 -13.65
C ILE A 211 1.50 1.76 -13.01
N LEU A 212 2.11 0.60 -12.75
CA LEU A 212 1.45 -0.53 -12.12
C LEU A 212 1.01 -0.25 -10.67
N THR A 213 1.81 0.50 -9.92
CA THR A 213 1.57 0.68 -8.49
C THR A 213 0.73 1.92 -8.21
N GLU A 214 0.98 2.99 -8.98
CA GLU A 214 0.38 4.32 -8.79
C GLU A 214 -0.61 4.68 -9.88
N GLY A 215 -0.91 3.77 -10.81
CA GLY A 215 -1.82 4.04 -11.92
C GLY A 215 -3.22 4.46 -11.46
N GLU A 216 -3.65 3.95 -10.30
CA GLU A 216 -4.88 4.37 -9.62
C GLU A 216 -4.88 5.89 -9.37
N ARG A 217 -3.77 6.40 -8.83
CA ARG A 217 -3.59 7.83 -8.57
C ARG A 217 -3.47 8.63 -9.87
N TYR A 218 -2.85 8.06 -10.90
CA TYR A 218 -2.80 8.69 -12.22
C TYR A 218 -4.19 8.82 -12.84
N VAL A 219 -5.02 7.77 -12.78
CA VAL A 219 -6.41 7.79 -13.26
C VAL A 219 -7.21 8.84 -12.50
N MET A 220 -7.08 8.91 -11.16
CA MET A 220 -7.73 9.94 -10.34
C MET A 220 -7.33 11.36 -10.75
N THR A 221 -6.04 11.57 -11.01
CA THR A 221 -5.48 12.89 -11.33
C THR A 221 -5.80 13.34 -12.75
N PHE A 222 -5.70 12.44 -13.75
CA PHE A 222 -5.83 12.81 -15.16
C PHE A 222 -7.28 12.75 -15.69
N LEU A 223 -8.16 11.96 -15.07
CA LEU A 223 -9.55 11.83 -15.52
C LEU A 223 -10.54 12.71 -14.75
N ASN A 224 -10.07 13.52 -13.78
CA ASN A 224 -10.90 14.44 -12.97
C ASN A 224 -12.20 13.80 -12.42
N VAL A 225 -12.15 12.51 -12.06
CA VAL A 225 -13.32 11.72 -11.64
C VAL A 225 -13.80 12.12 -10.24
N LEU A 226 -12.89 12.62 -9.40
CA LEU A 226 -13.13 13.09 -8.04
C LEU A 226 -12.52 14.48 -7.84
N ASN A 227 -13.16 15.30 -7.01
CA ASN A 227 -12.54 16.54 -6.52
C ASN A 227 -11.33 16.22 -5.63
N PHE A 228 -10.34 17.12 -5.55
CA PHE A 228 -9.12 16.94 -4.76
C PHE A 228 -9.40 16.61 -3.28
N GLY A 229 -10.43 17.20 -2.69
CA GLY A 229 -10.87 16.88 -1.33
C GLY A 229 -11.30 15.42 -1.17
N ASP A 230 -12.13 14.91 -2.10
CA ASP A 230 -12.61 13.53 -2.07
C ASP A 230 -11.49 12.52 -2.34
N GLN A 231 -10.52 12.87 -3.19
CA GLN A 231 -9.32 12.06 -3.40
C GLN A 231 -8.49 11.93 -2.11
N GLY A 232 -8.36 13.01 -1.34
CA GLY A 232 -7.69 13.00 -0.05
C GLY A 232 -8.41 12.11 0.97
N VAL A 233 -9.74 12.23 1.07
CA VAL A 233 -10.56 11.37 1.94
C VAL A 233 -10.44 9.89 1.53
N TYR A 234 -10.49 9.60 0.23
CA TYR A 234 -10.31 8.26 -0.31
C TYR A 234 -8.93 7.68 0.05
N ASP A 235 -7.84 8.41 -0.18
CA ASP A 235 -6.47 7.92 0.08
C ASP A 235 -6.27 7.65 1.58
N ILE A 236 -6.78 8.52 2.46
CA ILE A 236 -6.73 8.30 3.92
C ILE A 236 -7.46 7.01 4.30
N ILE A 237 -8.68 6.80 3.80
CA ILE A 237 -9.49 5.63 4.15
C ILE A 237 -8.93 4.35 3.56
N ASN A 238 -8.43 4.38 2.33
CA ASN A 238 -7.76 3.25 1.71
C ASN A 238 -6.50 2.84 2.51
N ASN A 239 -5.73 3.82 2.96
CA ASN A 239 -4.57 3.57 3.82
C ASN A 239 -4.96 3.04 5.20
N LEU A 240 -6.01 3.60 5.82
CA LEU A 240 -6.54 3.14 7.11
C LEU A 240 -7.10 1.71 7.03
N GLY A 241 -7.96 1.45 6.03
CA GLY A 241 -8.59 0.16 5.83
C GLY A 241 -7.57 -0.94 5.50
N SER A 242 -6.56 -0.63 4.69
CA SER A 242 -5.52 -1.60 4.31
C SER A 242 -4.57 -1.98 5.45
N MET A 243 -4.59 -1.29 6.60
CA MET A 243 -3.70 -1.59 7.73
C MET A 243 -3.87 -3.01 8.25
N VAL A 244 -5.09 -3.53 8.30
CA VAL A 244 -5.35 -4.91 8.74
C VAL A 244 -4.66 -5.89 7.81
N ALA A 245 -4.84 -5.72 6.50
CA ALA A 245 -4.21 -6.59 5.51
C ALA A 245 -2.67 -6.49 5.61
N ARG A 246 -2.11 -5.27 5.77
CA ARG A 246 -0.66 -5.04 5.83
C ARG A 246 0.00 -5.56 7.11
N PHE A 247 -0.64 -5.38 8.27
CA PHE A 247 -0.02 -5.67 9.56
C PHE A 247 -0.45 -6.99 10.18
N ILE A 248 -1.60 -7.54 9.78
CA ILE A 248 -2.12 -8.80 10.33
C ILE A 248 -2.02 -9.90 9.28
N PHE A 249 -2.69 -9.75 8.14
CA PHE A 249 -2.80 -10.85 7.16
C PHE A 249 -1.49 -11.09 6.40
N LEU A 250 -0.81 -10.06 5.93
CA LEU A 250 0.43 -10.21 5.16
C LEU A 250 1.54 -10.97 5.93
N PRO A 251 1.85 -10.66 7.21
CA PRO A 251 2.83 -11.46 7.97
C PRO A 251 2.39 -12.91 8.20
N ILE A 252 1.09 -13.16 8.33
CA ILE A 252 0.52 -14.51 8.46
C ILE A 252 0.75 -15.26 7.14
N GLU A 253 0.36 -14.67 6.01
CA GLU A 253 0.52 -15.22 4.67
C GLU A 253 1.99 -15.56 4.37
N GLU A 254 2.93 -14.64 4.61
CA GLU A 254 4.35 -14.88 4.37
C GLU A 254 4.91 -15.99 5.27
N SER A 255 4.53 -16.01 6.55
CA SER A 255 5.01 -17.02 7.50
C SER A 255 4.51 -18.42 7.15
N PHE A 256 3.23 -18.55 6.78
CA PHE A 256 2.63 -19.84 6.48
C PHE A 256 2.90 -20.31 5.06
N TYR A 257 3.20 -19.41 4.13
CA TYR A 257 3.74 -19.78 2.82
C TYR A 257 5.03 -20.58 2.98
N VAL A 258 5.96 -20.08 3.80
CA VAL A 258 7.22 -20.76 4.10
C VAL A 258 6.99 -22.10 4.80
N PHE A 259 5.98 -22.20 5.67
CA PHE A 259 5.59 -23.46 6.31
C PHE A 259 5.11 -24.48 5.28
N PHE A 260 4.09 -24.14 4.48
CA PHE A 260 3.51 -25.04 3.49
C PHE A 260 4.55 -25.46 2.43
N ALA A 261 5.40 -24.54 2.00
CA ALA A 261 6.46 -24.83 1.02
C ALA A 261 7.55 -25.78 1.55
N LYS A 262 7.67 -25.95 2.87
CA LYS A 262 8.59 -26.90 3.51
C LYS A 262 7.94 -28.23 3.82
N VAL A 263 6.64 -28.24 4.10
CA VAL A 263 5.87 -29.43 4.48
C VAL A 263 5.38 -30.19 3.26
N LEU A 264 5.02 -29.49 2.18
CA LEU A 264 4.49 -30.09 0.96
C LEU A 264 5.54 -30.09 -0.15
N GLU A 265 5.52 -31.14 -0.95
CA GLU A 265 6.31 -31.20 -2.18
C GLU A 265 5.53 -30.57 -3.33
N ARG A 266 6.13 -29.56 -3.98
CA ARG A 266 5.50 -28.82 -5.07
C ARG A 266 5.14 -29.70 -6.27
N GLY A 267 3.92 -29.55 -6.77
CA GLY A 267 3.44 -30.23 -7.97
C GLY A 267 3.27 -31.74 -7.83
N ARG A 268 3.33 -32.29 -6.60
CA ARG A 268 3.15 -33.71 -6.35
C ARG A 268 1.72 -33.99 -5.88
N ASP A 269 1.07 -34.99 -6.50
CA ASP A 269 -0.29 -35.41 -6.11
C ASP A 269 -0.29 -35.94 -4.66
N VAL A 270 -1.33 -35.55 -3.91
CA VAL A 270 -1.55 -35.83 -2.49
C VAL A 270 -1.37 -37.32 -2.14
N ARG A 271 -1.72 -38.22 -3.06
CA ARG A 271 -1.61 -39.69 -2.86
C ARG A 271 -0.17 -40.18 -2.74
N TYR A 272 0.77 -39.46 -3.35
CA TYR A 272 2.18 -39.85 -3.37
C TYR A 272 3.02 -39.10 -2.34
N GLN A 273 2.44 -38.16 -1.60
CA GLN A 273 3.10 -37.44 -0.53
C GLN A 273 2.97 -38.19 0.81
N LYS A 274 3.79 -37.85 1.80
CA LYS A 274 3.68 -38.44 3.14
C LYS A 274 2.36 -38.01 3.76
N GLN A 275 1.51 -38.98 4.11
CA GLN A 275 0.17 -38.71 4.60
C GLN A 275 0.17 -37.92 5.93
N GLU A 276 1.20 -38.10 6.77
CA GLU A 276 1.38 -37.31 7.99
C GLU A 276 1.61 -35.81 7.70
N GLU A 277 2.46 -35.49 6.70
CA GLU A 277 2.75 -34.11 6.30
C GLU A 277 1.53 -33.44 5.64
N VAL A 278 0.79 -34.19 4.82
CA VAL A 278 -0.49 -33.75 4.22
C VAL A 278 -1.53 -33.47 5.29
N SER A 279 -1.72 -34.38 6.25
CA SER A 279 -2.67 -34.20 7.35
C SER A 279 -2.34 -32.96 8.17
N MET A 280 -1.06 -32.78 8.51
CA MET A 280 -0.59 -31.59 9.22
C MET A 280 -0.84 -30.31 8.42
N ALA A 281 -0.58 -30.29 7.12
CA ALA A 281 -0.85 -29.14 6.27
C ALA A 281 -2.36 -28.81 6.20
N ALA A 282 -3.23 -29.83 6.10
CA ALA A 282 -4.67 -29.64 6.07
C ALA A 282 -5.22 -29.08 7.40
N GLU A 283 -4.77 -29.63 8.54
CA GLU A 283 -5.16 -29.14 9.87
C GLU A 283 -4.72 -27.68 10.10
N VAL A 284 -3.49 -27.35 9.69
CA VAL A 284 -2.96 -25.98 9.79
C VAL A 284 -3.74 -25.03 8.87
N LEU A 285 -4.03 -25.43 7.64
CA LEU A 285 -4.83 -24.62 6.71
C LEU A 285 -6.25 -24.38 7.23
N GLU A 286 -6.91 -25.40 7.78
CA GLU A 286 -8.23 -25.27 8.39
C GLU A 286 -8.22 -24.27 9.56
N CYS A 287 -7.24 -24.40 10.46
CA CYS A 287 -7.08 -23.48 11.59
C CYS A 287 -6.80 -22.04 11.13
N LEU A 288 -5.99 -21.87 10.09
CA LEU A 288 -5.69 -20.57 9.48
C LEU A 288 -6.92 -19.92 8.87
N LEU A 289 -7.68 -20.67 8.06
CA LEU A 289 -8.89 -20.16 7.44
C LEU A 289 -9.91 -19.75 8.50
N LYS A 290 -10.08 -20.55 9.56
CA LYS A 290 -10.92 -20.18 10.70
C LYS A 290 -10.43 -18.92 11.41
N LEU A 291 -9.11 -18.79 11.63
CA LEU A 291 -8.51 -17.63 12.26
C LEU A 291 -8.82 -16.34 11.48
N VAL A 292 -8.48 -16.34 10.19
CA VAL A 292 -8.61 -15.14 9.34
C VAL A 292 -10.08 -14.82 9.04
N LEU A 293 -10.95 -15.84 8.96
CA LEU A 293 -12.39 -15.65 8.85
C LEU A 293 -12.96 -14.98 10.10
N LEU A 294 -12.57 -15.44 11.29
CA LEU A 294 -13.04 -14.86 12.55
C LEU A 294 -12.57 -13.41 12.71
N ILE A 295 -11.30 -13.13 12.42
CA ILE A 295 -10.76 -11.76 12.41
C ILE A 295 -11.50 -10.89 11.37
N GLY A 296 -11.67 -11.40 10.15
CA GLY A 296 -12.38 -10.71 9.08
C GLY A 296 -13.82 -10.38 9.46
N LEU A 297 -14.57 -11.33 10.05
CA LEU A 297 -15.95 -11.13 10.48
C LEU A 297 -16.06 -10.11 11.62
N ILE A 298 -15.15 -10.14 12.60
CA ILE A 298 -15.08 -9.12 13.64
C ILE A 298 -14.89 -7.74 12.98
N ILE A 299 -13.97 -7.61 12.03
CA ILE A 299 -13.73 -6.34 11.37
C ILE A 299 -14.91 -5.92 10.50
N THR A 300 -15.58 -6.84 9.81
CA THR A 300 -16.78 -6.51 9.03
C THR A 300 -17.90 -6.00 9.94
N VAL A 301 -18.19 -6.67 11.05
CA VAL A 301 -19.29 -6.28 11.96
C VAL A 301 -18.96 -5.00 12.72
N PHE A 302 -17.82 -4.96 13.42
CA PHE A 302 -17.46 -3.79 14.23
C PHE A 302 -16.92 -2.65 13.38
N GLY A 303 -16.09 -2.92 12.36
CA GLY A 303 -15.60 -1.89 11.45
C GLY A 303 -16.75 -1.17 10.74
N TYR A 304 -17.77 -1.89 10.26
CA TYR A 304 -18.94 -1.27 9.63
C TYR A 304 -19.74 -0.40 10.62
N ALA A 305 -20.07 -0.94 11.80
CA ALA A 305 -20.87 -0.24 12.81
C ALA A 305 -20.17 1.01 13.36
N TYR A 306 -18.86 0.91 13.62
CA TYR A 306 -18.07 1.97 14.25
C TYR A 306 -17.34 2.88 13.24
N SER A 307 -17.52 2.69 11.93
CA SER A 307 -16.83 3.48 10.89
C SER A 307 -16.93 4.99 11.08
N HIS A 308 -18.14 5.52 11.35
CA HIS A 308 -18.33 6.95 11.57
C HIS A 308 -17.57 7.44 12.80
N LEU A 309 -17.72 6.74 13.94
CA LEU A 309 -17.06 7.10 15.19
C LEU A 309 -15.53 7.02 15.07
N ALA A 310 -15.02 5.98 14.41
CA ALA A 310 -13.59 5.79 14.20
C ALA A 310 -12.99 6.94 13.36
N LEU A 311 -13.67 7.33 12.27
CA LEU A 311 -13.24 8.45 11.43
C LEU A 311 -13.37 9.80 12.15
N ASP A 312 -14.41 9.98 12.94
CA ASP A 312 -14.63 11.22 13.71
C ASP A 312 -13.57 11.41 14.80
N ILE A 313 -13.17 10.34 15.48
CA ILE A 313 -12.06 10.38 16.45
C ILE A 313 -10.72 10.63 15.73
N TYR A 314 -10.54 10.04 14.54
CA TYR A 314 -9.27 10.11 13.82
C TYR A 314 -9.04 11.46 13.13
N GLY A 315 -10.04 11.98 12.41
CA GLY A 315 -9.91 13.21 11.61
C GLY A 315 -11.08 14.19 11.73
N GLY A 316 -11.98 13.99 12.70
CA GLY A 316 -13.13 14.87 12.93
C GLY A 316 -14.13 14.89 11.76
N GLU A 317 -14.90 15.98 11.69
CA GLU A 317 -15.92 16.19 10.64
C GLU A 317 -15.36 16.10 9.22
N LEU A 318 -14.06 16.35 9.01
CA LEU A 318 -13.42 16.22 7.70
C LEU A 318 -13.55 14.80 7.14
N LEU A 319 -13.48 13.78 7.99
CA LEU A 319 -13.55 12.37 7.58
C LEU A 319 -14.87 11.69 7.96
N SER A 320 -15.55 12.18 8.99
CA SER A 320 -16.84 11.63 9.42
C SER A 320 -18.02 12.19 8.61
N SER A 321 -17.89 13.39 8.04
CA SER A 321 -18.86 13.93 7.08
C SER A 321 -18.57 13.46 5.65
N GLY A 322 -19.61 13.44 4.80
CA GLY A 322 -19.47 13.05 3.39
C GLY A 322 -19.31 11.54 3.17
N ALA A 323 -18.47 11.14 2.22
CA ALA A 323 -18.35 9.76 1.76
C ALA A 323 -17.50 8.85 2.69
N GLY A 324 -16.82 9.43 3.68
CA GLY A 324 -15.82 8.71 4.46
C GLY A 324 -16.36 7.48 5.20
N PRO A 325 -17.43 7.59 6.01
CA PRO A 325 -17.99 6.44 6.71
C PRO A 325 -18.49 5.35 5.75
N ALA A 326 -19.02 5.72 4.59
CA ALA A 326 -19.48 4.76 3.59
C ALA A 326 -18.30 3.99 2.98
N LEU A 327 -17.19 4.67 2.67
CA LEU A 327 -15.97 4.05 2.16
C LEU A 327 -15.36 3.07 3.18
N LEU A 328 -15.26 3.46 4.45
CA LEU A 328 -14.69 2.60 5.48
C LEU A 328 -15.59 1.38 5.79
N ARG A 329 -16.91 1.54 5.70
CA ARG A 329 -17.88 0.44 5.77
C ARG A 329 -17.69 -0.56 4.65
N CYS A 330 -17.59 -0.09 3.41
CA CYS A 330 -17.31 -0.96 2.25
C CYS A 330 -15.96 -1.66 2.41
N TYR A 331 -14.94 -0.95 2.89
CA TYR A 331 -13.63 -1.54 3.15
C TYR A 331 -13.68 -2.62 4.23
N SER A 332 -14.46 -2.41 5.29
CA SER A 332 -14.64 -3.39 6.38
C SER A 332 -15.24 -4.72 5.87
N CYS A 333 -16.13 -4.66 4.87
CA CYS A 333 -16.61 -5.86 4.18
C CYS A 333 -15.53 -6.47 3.27
N TYR A 334 -14.79 -5.63 2.55
CA TYR A 334 -13.71 -6.08 1.66
C TYR A 334 -12.58 -6.81 2.40
N VAL A 335 -12.26 -6.41 3.63
CA VAL A 335 -11.25 -7.06 4.49
C VAL A 335 -11.54 -8.55 4.69
N LEU A 336 -12.80 -8.95 4.82
CA LEU A 336 -13.17 -10.37 4.94
C LEU A 336 -12.78 -11.17 3.70
N LEU A 337 -13.01 -10.61 2.50
CA LEU A 337 -12.64 -11.24 1.25
C LEU A 337 -11.11 -11.32 1.09
N LEU A 338 -10.39 -10.25 1.46
CA LEU A 338 -8.93 -10.23 1.48
C LEU A 338 -8.35 -11.31 2.40
N ALA A 339 -8.92 -11.46 3.60
CA ALA A 339 -8.48 -12.43 4.60
C ALA A 339 -8.48 -13.87 4.06
N ILE A 340 -9.61 -14.27 3.44
CA ILE A 340 -9.79 -15.61 2.89
C ILE A 340 -8.90 -15.78 1.65
N ASN A 341 -8.93 -14.80 0.75
CA ASN A 341 -8.16 -14.85 -0.50
C ASN A 341 -6.65 -15.00 -0.24
N GLY A 342 -6.08 -14.17 0.64
CA GLY A 342 -4.65 -14.18 0.95
C GLY A 342 -4.15 -15.53 1.49
N VAL A 343 -4.87 -16.14 2.45
CA VAL A 343 -4.50 -17.46 2.99
C VAL A 343 -4.65 -18.58 1.94
N THR A 344 -5.72 -18.55 1.13
CA THR A 344 -5.90 -19.56 0.08
C THR A 344 -4.84 -19.44 -1.03
N GLU A 345 -4.51 -18.22 -1.46
CA GLU A 345 -3.49 -17.95 -2.46
C GLU A 345 -2.09 -18.34 -1.96
N CYS A 346 -1.78 -18.00 -0.70
CA CYS A 346 -0.58 -18.44 0.01
C CYS A 346 -0.39 -19.97 -0.04
N PHE A 347 -1.42 -20.74 0.34
CA PHE A 347 -1.37 -22.20 0.30
C PHE A 347 -1.20 -22.73 -1.14
N VAL A 348 -2.00 -22.22 -2.07
CA VAL A 348 -1.99 -22.66 -3.47
C VAL A 348 -0.62 -22.41 -4.10
N PHE A 349 -0.01 -21.24 -3.88
CA PHE A 349 1.33 -20.94 -4.39
C PHE A 349 2.44 -21.74 -3.71
N ALA A 350 2.25 -22.15 -2.47
CA ALA A 350 3.20 -23.03 -1.80
C ALA A 350 3.18 -24.45 -2.38
N ALA A 351 2.01 -24.95 -2.80
CA ALA A 351 1.79 -26.31 -3.28
C ALA A 351 1.95 -26.50 -4.81
N MET A 352 1.60 -25.49 -5.61
CA MET A 352 1.61 -25.59 -7.08
C MET A 352 3.02 -25.80 -7.68
N SER A 353 3.06 -26.53 -8.80
CA SER A 353 4.23 -26.60 -9.67
C SER A 353 4.48 -25.25 -10.35
N LYS A 354 5.66 -25.10 -10.96
CA LYS A 354 5.99 -23.88 -11.70
C LYS A 354 5.03 -23.66 -12.88
N GLU A 355 4.72 -24.72 -13.61
CA GLU A 355 3.84 -24.68 -14.78
C GLU A 355 2.40 -24.31 -14.39
N GLU A 356 1.95 -24.78 -13.22
CA GLU A 356 0.64 -24.43 -12.66
C GLU A 356 0.58 -22.97 -12.24
N VAL A 357 1.63 -22.45 -11.59
CA VAL A 357 1.75 -21.02 -11.24
C VAL A 357 1.73 -20.15 -12.50
N ASP A 358 2.48 -20.52 -13.54
CA ASP A 358 2.51 -19.76 -14.81
C ASP A 358 1.12 -19.76 -15.48
N ARG A 359 0.42 -20.90 -15.47
CA ARG A 359 -0.96 -20.99 -15.98
C ARG A 359 -1.93 -20.15 -15.14
N TYR A 360 -1.82 -20.22 -13.81
CA TYR A 360 -2.65 -19.44 -12.89
C TYR A 360 -2.47 -17.94 -13.15
N ASN A 361 -1.23 -17.46 -13.30
CA ASN A 361 -0.94 -16.07 -13.63
C ASN A 361 -1.58 -15.64 -14.97
N LEU A 362 -1.53 -16.51 -15.99
CA LEU A 362 -2.17 -16.24 -17.27
C LEU A 362 -3.70 -16.18 -17.16
N VAL A 363 -4.32 -17.10 -16.40
CA VAL A 363 -5.76 -17.11 -16.14
C VAL A 363 -6.18 -15.90 -15.33
N MET A 364 -5.42 -15.52 -14.29
CA MET A 364 -5.65 -14.31 -13.51
C MET A 364 -5.63 -13.07 -14.41
N LEU A 365 -4.67 -12.98 -15.34
CA LEU A 365 -4.61 -11.89 -16.31
C LEU A 365 -5.88 -11.85 -17.19
N GLY A 366 -6.31 -13.00 -17.72
CA GLY A 366 -7.54 -13.10 -18.50
C GLY A 366 -8.80 -12.70 -17.72
N MET A 367 -8.93 -13.18 -16.48
CA MET A 367 -10.04 -12.81 -15.59
C MET A 367 -10.02 -11.33 -15.23
N SER A 368 -8.84 -10.73 -15.05
CA SER A 368 -8.68 -9.30 -14.79
C SER A 368 -9.09 -8.45 -16.00
N ALA A 369 -8.68 -8.84 -17.21
CA ALA A 369 -9.09 -8.21 -18.46
C ALA A 369 -10.60 -8.36 -18.74
N SER A 370 -11.19 -9.48 -18.32
CA SER A 370 -12.64 -9.69 -18.40
C SER A 370 -13.39 -8.79 -17.41
N PHE A 371 -13.00 -8.81 -16.12
CA PHE A 371 -13.54 -7.93 -15.09
C PHE A 371 -13.48 -6.46 -15.50
N LEU A 372 -12.41 -6.09 -16.20
CA LEU A 372 -12.16 -4.83 -16.87
C LEU A 372 -13.27 -4.38 -17.80
N LEU A 373 -13.50 -5.18 -18.82
CA LEU A 373 -14.47 -4.92 -19.86
C LEU A 373 -15.89 -4.92 -19.30
N LEU A 374 -16.18 -5.88 -18.40
CA LEU A 374 -17.46 -5.97 -17.71
C LEU A 374 -17.72 -4.76 -16.82
N SER A 375 -16.74 -4.29 -16.05
CA SER A 375 -16.89 -3.12 -15.18
C SER A 375 -17.11 -1.83 -15.98
N TYR A 376 -16.36 -1.63 -17.07
CA TYR A 376 -16.57 -0.51 -17.97
C TYR A 376 -17.97 -0.55 -18.59
N TRP A 377 -18.40 -1.72 -19.07
CA TRP A 377 -19.69 -1.90 -19.70
C TRP A 377 -20.86 -1.71 -18.72
N LEU A 378 -20.75 -2.26 -17.50
CA LEU A 378 -21.73 -2.07 -16.44
C LEU A 378 -21.84 -0.60 -16.05
N THR A 379 -20.71 0.11 -15.92
CA THR A 379 -20.69 1.55 -15.64
C THR A 379 -21.39 2.32 -16.74
N TRP A 380 -21.11 2.00 -18.01
CA TRP A 380 -21.76 2.62 -19.16
C TRP A 380 -23.28 2.40 -19.14
N ILE A 381 -23.75 1.18 -18.83
CA ILE A 381 -25.17 0.85 -18.70
C ILE A 381 -25.83 1.67 -17.58
N ILE A 382 -25.22 1.69 -16.39
CA ILE A 382 -25.76 2.44 -15.24
C ILE A 382 -25.81 3.94 -15.55
N VAL A 383 -24.78 4.49 -16.19
CA VAL A 383 -24.74 5.89 -16.62
C VAL A 383 -25.79 6.18 -17.68
N TYR A 384 -25.98 5.28 -18.65
CA TYR A 384 -27.00 5.41 -19.68
C TYR A 384 -28.41 5.43 -19.08
N ILE A 385 -28.75 4.46 -18.21
CA ILE A 385 -30.03 4.41 -17.50
C ILE A 385 -30.23 5.70 -16.70
N HIS A 386 -29.22 6.11 -15.93
CA HIS A 386 -29.32 7.33 -15.12
C HIS A 386 -29.52 8.59 -15.98
N ARG A 387 -28.82 8.73 -17.11
CA ARG A 387 -29.00 9.87 -18.02
C ARG A 387 -30.38 9.85 -18.68
N TYR A 388 -30.89 8.68 -19.03
CA TYR A 388 -32.21 8.53 -19.63
C TYR A 388 -33.33 8.98 -18.69
N PHE A 389 -33.23 8.65 -17.40
CA PHE A 389 -34.23 9.01 -16.39
C PHE A 389 -33.96 10.35 -15.68
N LEU A 390 -32.89 11.08 -16.03
CA LEU A 390 -32.45 12.31 -15.34
C LEU A 390 -33.51 13.43 -15.34
N GLN A 391 -34.34 13.47 -16.38
CA GLN A 391 -35.42 14.46 -16.54
C GLN A 391 -36.80 13.93 -16.14
N SER A 392 -36.86 12.73 -15.57
CA SER A 392 -38.10 12.07 -15.16
C SER A 392 -38.19 11.97 -13.63
N GLU A 393 -39.39 11.79 -13.11
CA GLU A 393 -39.61 11.54 -11.66
C GLU A 393 -39.27 10.10 -11.24
N TYR A 394 -38.97 9.21 -12.20
CA TYR A 394 -38.76 7.78 -11.94
C TYR A 394 -37.28 7.46 -11.68
N THR A 395 -36.99 6.73 -10.60
CA THR A 395 -35.63 6.32 -10.19
C THR A 395 -35.49 4.79 -10.17
N PRO A 396 -35.43 4.12 -11.33
CA PRO A 396 -35.43 2.66 -11.40
C PRO A 396 -34.20 2.00 -10.73
N LEU A 397 -33.08 2.73 -10.65
CA LEU A 397 -31.85 2.25 -9.98
C LEU A 397 -32.02 2.09 -8.47
N TRP A 398 -33.09 2.60 -7.86
CA TRP A 398 -33.40 2.41 -6.44
C TRP A 398 -33.66 0.94 -6.09
N GLY A 399 -34.12 0.13 -7.05
CA GLY A 399 -34.33 -1.31 -6.87
C GLY A 399 -33.05 -2.14 -6.66
N LEU A 400 -31.87 -1.57 -6.95
CA LEU A 400 -30.57 -2.22 -6.69
C LEU A 400 -30.08 -2.03 -5.24
N ARG A 401 -30.78 -1.23 -4.43
CA ARG A 401 -30.42 -1.08 -3.01
C ARG A 401 -30.71 -2.38 -2.25
N PRO A 402 -29.78 -2.87 -1.41
CA PRO A 402 -30.04 -4.02 -0.55
C PRO A 402 -31.29 -3.81 0.30
N HIS A 403 -32.02 -4.89 0.59
CA HIS A 403 -33.22 -4.83 1.40
C HIS A 403 -32.95 -4.13 2.74
N SER A 404 -33.90 -3.31 3.21
CA SER A 404 -33.76 -2.50 4.43
C SER A 404 -33.36 -3.33 5.65
N ALA A 405 -33.86 -4.56 5.77
CA ALA A 405 -33.45 -5.53 6.81
C ALA A 405 -31.95 -5.84 6.80
N VAL A 406 -31.30 -5.92 5.62
CA VAL A 406 -29.85 -6.16 5.49
C VAL A 406 -29.07 -4.91 5.92
N ILE A 407 -29.56 -3.73 5.56
CA ILE A 407 -28.96 -2.46 5.96
C ILE A 407 -29.09 -2.24 7.48
N ILE A 408 -30.23 -2.58 8.07
CA ILE A 408 -30.49 -2.49 9.51
C ILE A 408 -29.68 -3.52 10.30
N ALA A 409 -29.55 -4.75 9.79
CA ALA A 409 -28.71 -5.78 10.40
C ALA A 409 -27.21 -5.40 10.38
N LEU A 410 -26.78 -4.67 9.35
CA LEU A 410 -25.42 -4.15 9.25
C LEU A 410 -25.21 -2.83 10.01
N GLY A 411 -26.27 -2.06 10.29
CA GLY A 411 -26.16 -0.73 10.87
C GLY A 411 -27.12 -0.53 12.03
N SER A 412 -26.67 -0.83 13.26
CA SER A 412 -27.30 -0.30 14.46
C SER A 412 -27.19 1.22 14.48
N MET A 413 -28.34 1.85 14.23
CA MET A 413 -28.65 3.28 14.21
C MET A 413 -28.63 3.89 15.63
N PHE A 414 -27.59 3.63 16.43
CA PHE A 414 -27.34 4.42 17.64
C PHE A 414 -26.57 5.68 17.23
N CYS A 415 -27.34 6.69 16.86
CA CYS A 415 -26.93 8.02 16.43
C CYS A 415 -25.78 8.58 17.28
N CYS A 416 -24.72 9.02 16.60
CA CYS A 416 -23.56 9.71 17.18
C CYS A 416 -23.79 11.23 17.37
N ASP A 417 -25.02 11.69 17.19
CA ASP A 417 -25.39 13.11 17.18
C ASP A 417 -25.72 13.69 18.57
N GLY A 418 -25.80 12.85 19.61
CA GLY A 418 -26.15 13.28 20.96
C GLY A 418 -24.97 13.61 21.89
N GLY A 419 -23.83 14.01 21.33
CA GLY A 419 -22.65 14.47 22.08
C GLY A 419 -21.73 13.37 22.63
N TRP A 420 -20.65 13.79 23.31
CA TRP A 420 -19.55 12.90 23.77
C TRP A 420 -20.01 11.78 24.71
N LEU A 421 -21.04 12.00 25.52
CA LEU A 421 -21.54 11.00 26.46
C LEU A 421 -22.15 9.80 25.72
N LEU A 422 -22.93 10.04 24.66
CA LEU A 422 -23.49 8.99 23.81
C LEU A 422 -22.41 8.24 23.03
N ARG A 423 -21.36 8.94 22.58
CA ARG A 423 -20.19 8.31 21.95
C ARG A 423 -19.46 7.37 22.92
N LEU A 424 -19.22 7.80 24.15
CA LEU A 424 -18.59 6.96 25.18
C LEU A 424 -19.45 5.73 25.51
N VAL A 425 -20.77 5.89 25.61
CA VAL A 425 -21.69 4.75 25.79
C VAL A 425 -21.61 3.78 24.61
N HIS A 426 -21.60 4.28 23.37
CA HIS A 426 -21.46 3.44 22.18
C HIS A 426 -20.13 2.66 22.19
N VAL A 427 -19.01 3.32 22.52
CA VAL A 427 -17.70 2.64 22.69
C VAL A 427 -17.76 1.57 23.77
N ALA A 428 -18.35 1.88 24.93
CA ALA A 428 -18.44 0.95 26.05
C ALA A 428 -19.28 -0.29 25.69
N VAL A 429 -20.45 -0.11 25.07
CA VAL A 429 -21.30 -1.20 24.59
C VAL A 429 -20.54 -2.04 23.55
N GLY A 430 -19.87 -1.39 22.60
CA GLY A 430 -19.03 -2.04 21.60
C GLY A 430 -17.91 -2.88 22.20
N ALA A 431 -17.20 -2.35 23.19
CA ALA A 431 -16.13 -3.04 23.89
C ALA A 431 -16.65 -4.27 24.64
N VAL A 432 -17.81 -4.18 25.29
CA VAL A 432 -18.45 -5.33 25.96
C VAL A 432 -18.89 -6.38 24.94
N CYS A 433 -19.50 -5.99 23.83
CA CYS A 433 -19.89 -6.91 22.76
C CYS A 433 -18.66 -7.59 22.12
N LEU A 434 -17.60 -6.83 21.84
CA LEU A 434 -16.36 -7.36 21.29
C LEU A 434 -15.70 -8.34 22.26
N LEU A 435 -15.64 -7.98 23.55
CA LEU A 435 -15.15 -8.87 24.59
C LEU A 435 -15.98 -10.15 24.66
N GLY A 436 -17.31 -10.04 24.60
CA GLY A 436 -18.21 -11.19 24.54
C GLY A 436 -17.94 -12.11 23.35
N VAL A 437 -17.72 -11.55 22.16
CA VAL A 437 -17.36 -12.31 20.95
C VAL A 437 -16.00 -12.99 21.12
N VAL A 438 -14.98 -12.28 21.61
CA VAL A 438 -13.63 -12.82 21.82
C VAL A 438 -13.64 -13.93 22.88
N VAL A 439 -14.35 -13.73 23.98
CA VAL A 439 -14.50 -14.72 25.05
C VAL A 439 -15.24 -15.95 24.55
N THR A 440 -16.34 -15.76 23.81
CA THR A 440 -17.09 -16.87 23.21
C THR A 440 -16.20 -17.65 22.26
N ALA A 441 -15.50 -16.97 21.34
CA ALA A 441 -14.56 -17.60 20.43
C ALA A 441 -13.44 -18.35 21.16
N PHE A 442 -12.90 -17.79 22.25
CA PHE A 442 -11.87 -18.45 23.06
C PHE A 442 -12.36 -19.76 23.70
N PHE A 443 -13.61 -19.81 24.16
CA PHE A 443 -14.18 -21.01 24.78
C PHE A 443 -14.73 -22.02 23.76
N THR A 444 -15.26 -21.57 22.62
CA THR A 444 -15.81 -22.47 21.59
C THR A 444 -14.72 -23.03 20.69
N GLU A 445 -13.73 -22.23 20.30
CA GLU A 445 -12.68 -22.60 19.34
C GLU A 445 -11.41 -23.10 20.03
N THR A 446 -11.53 -24.12 20.87
CA THR A 446 -10.41 -24.68 21.66
C THR A 446 -9.20 -25.09 20.80
N ARG A 447 -9.43 -25.69 19.62
CA ARG A 447 -8.37 -26.03 18.65
C ARG A 447 -7.65 -24.80 18.11
N LEU A 448 -8.40 -23.75 17.78
CA LEU A 448 -7.84 -22.50 17.28
C LEU A 448 -6.99 -21.80 18.34
N VAL A 449 -7.46 -21.78 19.58
CA VAL A 449 -6.72 -21.20 20.72
C VAL A 449 -5.40 -21.94 20.93
N GLN A 450 -5.42 -23.27 20.87
CA GLN A 450 -4.21 -24.08 20.97
C GLN A 450 -3.24 -23.81 19.82
N PHE A 451 -3.75 -23.68 18.58
CA PHE A 451 -2.96 -23.31 17.41
C PHE A 451 -2.28 -21.95 17.57
N VAL A 452 -3.03 -20.91 17.96
CA VAL A 452 -2.49 -19.55 18.18
C VAL A 452 -1.40 -19.57 19.26
N ARG A 453 -1.63 -20.31 20.37
CA ARG A 453 -0.68 -20.43 21.47
C ARG A 453 0.61 -21.15 21.08
N THR A 454 0.52 -22.17 20.22
CA THR A 454 1.65 -23.04 19.88
C THR A 454 2.42 -22.61 18.64
N GLN A 455 1.77 -21.94 17.67
CA GLN A 455 2.38 -21.60 16.38
C GLN A 455 2.66 -20.11 16.20
N LEU A 456 1.84 -19.23 16.78
CA LEU A 456 1.98 -17.77 16.62
C LEU A 456 2.74 -17.11 17.79
N LEU A 457 2.41 -17.45 19.03
CA LEU A 457 2.99 -16.82 20.24
C LEU A 457 4.46 -17.20 20.60
N PRO A 458 5.01 -18.39 20.30
CA PRO A 458 6.36 -18.75 20.78
C PRO A 458 7.50 -17.92 20.15
N LYS A 459 7.26 -17.25 19.01
CA LYS A 459 8.26 -16.35 18.40
C LYS A 459 8.48 -15.05 19.18
N TYR A 460 7.54 -14.65 20.05
CA TYR A 460 7.68 -13.44 20.86
C TYR A 460 8.36 -13.70 22.21
N SER A 461 8.14 -14.89 22.81
CA SER A 461 8.70 -15.22 24.13
C SER A 461 10.18 -15.61 24.11
N LYS A 462 10.75 -16.01 22.96
CA LYS A 462 12.17 -16.39 22.84
C LYS A 462 13.12 -15.23 22.56
N LYS A 463 12.64 -13.98 22.53
CA LYS A 463 13.48 -12.79 22.31
C LYS A 463 13.94 -12.10 23.60
N HIS A 464 13.65 -12.67 24.76
CA HIS A 464 13.96 -12.10 26.08
C HIS A 464 14.72 -13.04 27.04
N THR A 465 15.48 -14.00 26.51
CA THR A 465 16.46 -14.77 27.29
C THR A 465 17.80 -14.79 26.58
#